data_AF-A0A544Y307-F1
#
_entry.id   AF-A0A544Y307-F1
#
_cell.length_a   1.000
_cell.length_b   1.000
_cell.length_c   1.000
_cell.angle_alpha   90.00
_cell.angle_beta   90.00
_cell.angle_gamma   90.00
#
_symmetry.space_group_name_H-M   'P 1'
#
loop_
_entity.id
_entity.type
_entity.pdbx_description
1 polymer ?
#
loop_
_entity_poly.entity_id
_entity_poly.type
_entity_poly.pdbx_seq_one_letter_code
_entity_poly.pdbx_strand_id
1 'polypeptide(L)'
;MDAVEFDADDLPGWAVRMYDENLRHPELVRLVAWLRLERRPTGRLADPSGDEPKLAAIAAAQAAGRLRQGDPSDLLTLVIAMACAWSPTSSVYVATADEPAADHERRRALLRECVARAVAP
;
A
#
# COMPACT_ATOMS: atom_id res chain seq x y z
N MET A 1 -6.44 0.54 -13.68
CA MET A 1 -6.84 1.72 -12.89
C MET A 1 -5.85 1.82 -11.75
N ASP A 2 -4.68 2.40 -12.01
CA ASP A 2 -3.76 2.77 -10.92
C ASP A 2 -4.26 4.12 -10.40
N ALA A 3 -5.17 4.07 -9.42
CA ALA A 3 -5.74 5.27 -8.82
C ALA A 3 -4.67 6.13 -8.12
N VAL A 4 -3.50 5.55 -7.85
CA VAL A 4 -2.34 6.21 -7.26
C VAL A 4 -1.11 5.95 -8.13
N GLU A 5 -0.47 7.02 -8.60
CA GLU A 5 0.79 6.95 -9.32
C GLU A 5 1.88 6.32 -8.45
N PHE A 6 2.46 5.23 -8.96
CA PHE A 6 3.51 4.48 -8.32
C PHE A 6 4.87 5.13 -8.53
N ASP A 7 5.64 5.25 -7.45
CA ASP A 7 7.01 5.76 -7.47
C ASP A 7 7.88 4.88 -6.54
N ALA A 8 8.87 4.19 -7.13
CA ALA A 8 9.80 3.35 -6.36
C ALA A 8 10.78 4.19 -5.52
N ASP A 9 10.93 5.48 -5.83
CA ASP A 9 11.84 6.39 -5.14
C ASP A 9 11.16 7.11 -3.97
N ASP A 10 9.83 7.10 -3.92
CA ASP A 10 9.00 7.61 -2.83
C ASP A 10 7.91 6.60 -2.42
N LEU A 11 8.32 5.36 -2.12
CA LEU A 11 7.42 4.36 -1.49
C LEU A 11 6.70 4.89 -0.24
N PRO A 12 7.33 5.71 0.64
CA PRO A 12 6.63 6.33 1.76
C PRO A 12 5.48 7.24 1.34
N GLY A 13 5.64 8.05 0.30
CA GLY A 13 4.56 8.92 -0.18
C GLY A 13 3.53 8.15 -0.97
N TRP A 14 3.94 7.14 -1.73
CA TRP A 14 3.02 6.22 -2.39
C TRP A 14 2.08 5.54 -1.38
N ALA A 15 2.62 5.06 -0.25
CA ALA A 15 1.81 4.48 0.83
C ALA A 15 0.80 5.48 1.41
N VAL A 16 1.20 6.75 1.61
CA VAL A 16 0.30 7.81 2.08
C VAL A 16 -0.81 8.09 1.06
N ARG A 17 -0.48 8.15 -0.24
CA ARG A 17 -1.49 8.35 -1.29
C ARG A 17 -2.49 7.19 -1.35
N MET A 18 -2.03 5.95 -1.13
CA MET A 18 -2.93 4.79 -1.00
C MET A 18 -3.82 4.87 0.23
N TYR A 19 -3.30 5.35 1.37
CA TYR A 19 -4.14 5.61 2.54
C TYR A 19 -5.25 6.62 2.24
N ASP A 20 -4.91 7.74 1.60
CA ASP A 20 -5.91 8.74 1.19
C ASP A 20 -6.94 8.13 0.21
N GLU A 21 -6.50 7.28 -0.71
CA GLU A 21 -7.39 6.62 -1.66
C GLU A 21 -8.35 5.63 -1.00
N ASN A 22 -7.89 4.88 0.01
CA ASN A 22 -8.73 4.01 0.81
C ASN A 22 -9.82 4.78 1.56
N LEU A 23 -9.58 6.05 1.93
CA LEU A 23 -10.58 6.92 2.55
C LEU A 23 -11.58 7.48 1.53
N ARG A 24 -11.13 7.80 0.30
CA ARG A 24 -12.00 8.28 -0.78
C ARG A 24 -12.91 7.19 -1.34
N HIS A 25 -12.39 5.97 -1.44
CA HIS A 25 -13.05 4.84 -2.08
C HIS A 25 -13.08 3.58 -1.20
N PRO A 26 -13.68 3.63 0.00
CA PRO A 26 -13.73 2.49 0.91
C PRO A 26 -14.50 1.29 0.33
N GLU A 27 -15.41 1.51 -0.62
CA GLU A 27 -16.15 0.47 -1.32
C GLU A 27 -15.25 -0.46 -2.14
N LEU A 28 -14.16 0.05 -2.71
CA LEU A 28 -13.22 -0.74 -3.50
C LEU A 28 -12.47 -1.74 -2.61
N VAL A 29 -12.02 -1.30 -1.43
CA VAL A 29 -11.37 -2.17 -0.45
C VAL A 29 -12.33 -3.26 0.03
N ARG A 30 -13.58 -2.89 0.32
CA ARG A 30 -14.63 -3.86 0.73
C ARG A 30 -14.90 -4.89 -0.37
N LEU A 31 -14.96 -4.47 -1.63
CA LEU A 31 -15.17 -5.38 -2.76
C LEU A 31 -13.99 -6.34 -2.93
N VAL A 32 -12.76 -5.84 -2.79
CA VAL A 32 -11.55 -6.67 -2.79
C VAL A 32 -11.58 -7.70 -1.66
N ALA A 33 -11.99 -7.31 -0.45
CA ALA A 33 -12.15 -8.21 0.68
C ALA A 33 -13.18 -9.31 0.41
N TRP A 34 -14.34 -8.94 -0.13
CA TRP A 34 -15.38 -9.89 -0.50
C TRP A 34 -14.90 -10.87 -1.58
N LEU A 35 -14.20 -10.36 -2.61
CA LEU A 35 -13.61 -11.21 -3.66
C LEU A 35 -12.62 -12.23 -3.09
N ARG A 36 -11.84 -11.86 -2.07
CA ARG A 36 -10.96 -12.80 -1.36
C ARG A 36 -11.75 -13.89 -0.65
N LEU A 37 -12.81 -13.51 0.07
CA LEU A 37 -13.62 -14.48 0.83
C LEU A 37 -14.39 -15.44 -0.09
N GLU A 38 -15.00 -14.94 -1.16
CA GLU A 38 -15.98 -15.71 -1.94
C GLU A 38 -15.44 -16.34 -3.23
N ARG A 39 -14.37 -15.78 -3.82
CA ARG A 39 -13.96 -16.17 -5.18
C ARG A 39 -12.47 -16.50 -5.32
N ARG A 40 -11.58 -15.82 -4.61
CA ARG A 40 -10.12 -15.94 -4.77
C ARG A 40 -9.40 -15.95 -3.42
N PRO A 41 -9.55 -17.04 -2.63
CA PRO A 41 -8.99 -17.12 -1.29
C PRO A 41 -7.46 -17.20 -1.25
N THR A 42 -6.82 -17.54 -2.36
CA THR A 42 -5.36 -17.70 -2.47
C THR A 42 -4.80 -16.97 -3.69
N GLY A 43 -3.47 -16.83 -3.75
CA GLY A 43 -2.76 -16.28 -4.91
C GLY A 43 -3.00 -14.78 -5.16
N ARG A 44 -2.64 -14.30 -6.35
CA ARG A 44 -2.82 -12.89 -6.76
C ARG A 44 -4.28 -12.63 -7.16
N LEU A 45 -4.80 -11.46 -6.78
CA LEU A 45 -6.15 -11.03 -7.19
C LEU A 45 -6.17 -10.56 -8.64
N ALA A 46 -5.18 -9.75 -9.03
CA ALA A 46 -4.99 -9.26 -10.38
C ALA A 46 -4.02 -10.15 -11.16
N ASP A 47 -4.05 -10.01 -12.48
CA ASP A 47 -3.08 -10.65 -13.37
C ASP A 47 -1.66 -10.11 -13.07
N PRO A 48 -0.65 -10.97 -12.88
CA PRO A 48 0.75 -10.56 -12.64
C PRO A 48 1.29 -9.47 -13.57
N SER A 49 0.81 -9.42 -14.82
CA SER A 49 1.21 -8.43 -15.84
C SER A 49 1.04 -6.97 -15.39
N GLY A 50 0.08 -6.69 -14.50
CA GLY A 50 -0.17 -5.33 -14.00
C GLY A 50 0.87 -4.83 -12.98
N ASP A 51 1.52 -5.73 -12.25
CA ASP A 51 2.48 -5.38 -11.22
C ASP A 51 3.94 -5.45 -11.71
N GLU A 52 4.19 -6.09 -12.85
CA GLU A 52 5.54 -6.22 -13.44
C GLU A 52 6.33 -4.90 -13.52
N PRO A 53 5.74 -3.76 -13.95
CA PRO A 53 6.47 -2.48 -13.97
C PRO A 53 6.88 -2.01 -12.57
N LYS A 54 6.03 -2.21 -11.55
CA LYS A 54 6.30 -1.81 -10.17
C LYS A 54 7.41 -2.67 -9.57
N LEU A 55 7.36 -3.98 -9.81
CA LEU A 55 8.38 -4.93 -9.36
C LEU A 55 9.74 -4.66 -10.01
N ALA A 56 9.76 -4.35 -11.31
CA ALA A 56 10.98 -3.98 -12.03
C ALA A 56 11.60 -2.68 -11.48
N ALA A 57 10.76 -1.68 -11.18
CA ALA A 57 11.23 -0.42 -10.59
C ALA A 57 11.80 -0.61 -9.17
N ILE A 58 11.16 -1.44 -8.33
CA ILE A 58 11.70 -1.81 -7.01
C ILE A 58 13.05 -2.52 -7.16
N ALA A 59 13.14 -3.52 -8.03
CA ALA A 59 14.38 -4.26 -8.27
C ALA A 59 15.52 -3.35 -8.74
N ALA A 60 15.23 -2.38 -9.62
CA ALA A 60 16.21 -1.39 -10.06
C ALA A 60 16.69 -0.48 -8.93
N ALA A 61 15.78 -0.03 -8.05
CA ALA A 61 16.13 0.78 -6.89
C ALA A 61 16.93 -0.01 -5.84
N GLN A 62 16.64 -1.30 -5.66
CA GLN A 62 17.44 -2.21 -4.83
C GLN A 62 18.84 -2.41 -5.42
N ALA A 63 18.97 -2.65 -6.73
CA ALA A 63 20.27 -2.79 -7.39
C ALA A 63 21.14 -1.53 -7.27
N ALA A 64 20.50 -0.35 -7.23
CA ALA A 64 21.14 0.93 -6.98
C ALA A 64 21.48 1.20 -5.49
N GLY A 65 21.16 0.27 -4.58
CA GLY A 65 21.39 0.43 -3.14
C GLY A 65 20.50 1.47 -2.47
N ARG A 66 19.37 1.84 -3.08
CA ARG A 66 18.44 2.87 -2.58
C ARG A 66 17.29 2.30 -1.76
N LEU A 67 17.00 1.01 -1.95
CA LEU A 67 16.02 0.26 -1.16
C LEU A 67 16.64 -0.96 -0.49
N ARG A 68 16.03 -1.39 0.61
CA ARG A 68 16.31 -2.65 1.30
C ARG A 68 16.31 -3.84 0.35
N GLN A 69 17.32 -4.71 0.49
CA GLN A 69 17.39 -5.97 -0.25
C GLN A 69 16.32 -6.97 0.21
N GLY A 70 15.87 -7.82 -0.70
CA GLY A 70 14.81 -8.80 -0.49
C GLY A 70 14.01 -9.04 -1.76
N ASP A 71 12.99 -9.89 -1.71
CA ASP A 71 12.10 -10.09 -2.86
C ASP A 71 11.27 -8.81 -3.12
N PRO A 72 11.26 -8.25 -4.35
CA PRO A 72 10.49 -7.05 -4.69
C PRO A 72 8.99 -7.19 -4.43
N SER A 73 8.43 -8.39 -4.63
CA SER A 73 7.00 -8.68 -4.42
C SER A 73 6.67 -8.66 -2.92
N ASP A 74 7.56 -9.19 -2.08
CA ASP A 74 7.37 -9.16 -0.63
C ASP A 74 7.47 -7.73 -0.08
N LEU A 75 8.45 -6.95 -0.56
CA LEU A 75 8.57 -5.55 -0.18
C LEU A 75 7.32 -4.74 -0.56
N LEU A 76 6.84 -4.91 -1.80
CA LEU A 76 5.59 -4.28 -2.27
C LEU A 76 4.40 -4.69 -1.40
N THR A 77 4.29 -5.98 -1.06
CA THR A 77 3.22 -6.50 -0.20
C THR A 77 3.23 -5.84 1.17
N LEU A 78 4.41 -5.68 1.79
CA LEU A 78 4.54 -5.02 3.09
C LEU A 78 4.12 -3.55 3.03
N VAL A 79 4.51 -2.82 1.97
CA VAL A 79 4.14 -1.41 1.80
C VAL A 79 2.63 -1.25 1.62
N ILE A 80 1.99 -2.09 0.81
CA ILE A 80 0.53 -2.09 0.65
C ILE A 80 -0.15 -2.43 1.97
N ALA A 81 0.33 -3.44 2.70
CA ALA A 81 -0.25 -3.81 3.99
C ALA A 81 -0.19 -2.65 5.01
N MET A 82 0.93 -1.92 5.07
CA MET A 82 1.06 -0.73 5.91
C MET A 82 0.07 0.37 5.51
N ALA A 83 -0.08 0.65 4.21
CA ALA A 83 -1.03 1.66 3.73
C ALA A 83 -2.50 1.29 4.01
N CYS A 84 -2.81 -0.01 4.08
CA CYS A 84 -4.14 -0.53 4.37
C CYS A 84 -4.43 -0.69 5.88
N ALA A 85 -3.54 -0.26 6.78
CA ALA A 85 -3.65 -0.48 8.22
C ALA A 85 -4.95 0.03 8.87
N TRP A 86 -5.56 1.08 8.30
CA TRP A 86 -6.84 1.66 8.77
C TRP A 86 -7.99 1.51 7.76
N SER A 87 -7.82 0.65 6.75
CA SER A 87 -8.84 0.45 5.73
C SER A 87 -10.08 -0.31 6.26
N PRO A 88 -11.18 -0.42 5.49
CA PRO A 88 -12.37 -1.20 5.88
C PRO A 88 -12.15 -2.67 6.21
N THR A 89 -10.97 -3.23 5.89
CA THR A 89 -10.58 -4.60 6.25
C THR A 89 -9.71 -4.67 7.51
N SER A 90 -9.40 -3.54 8.13
CA SER A 90 -8.63 -3.51 9.38
C SER A 90 -9.39 -4.25 10.48
N SER A 91 -8.70 -5.13 11.19
CA SER A 91 -9.24 -5.82 12.36
C SER A 91 -9.19 -4.97 13.63
N VAL A 92 -8.43 -3.87 13.62
CA VAL A 92 -8.19 -3.02 14.80
C VAL A 92 -9.04 -1.75 14.74
N TYR A 93 -8.96 -1.01 13.63
CA TYR A 93 -9.67 0.26 13.49
C TYR A 93 -9.89 0.62 12.02
N VAL A 94 -11.14 0.90 11.65
CA VAL A 94 -11.50 1.39 10.32
C VAL A 94 -11.63 2.91 10.38
N ALA A 95 -10.79 3.60 9.62
CA ALA A 95 -10.88 5.05 9.49
C ALA A 95 -11.93 5.46 8.45
N THR A 96 -12.58 6.60 8.69
CA THR A 96 -13.52 7.22 7.73
C THR A 96 -13.08 8.64 7.39
N ALA A 97 -13.56 9.18 6.27
CA ALA A 97 -13.25 10.54 5.84
C ALA A 97 -13.88 11.64 6.75
N ASP A 98 -14.83 11.27 7.61
CA ASP A 98 -15.53 12.18 8.52
C ASP A 98 -14.74 12.45 9.82
N GLU A 99 -13.62 11.77 10.01
CA GLU A 99 -12.77 11.98 11.18
C GLU A 99 -12.05 13.35 11.14
N PRO A 100 -11.60 13.86 12.30
CA PRO A 100 -10.87 15.11 12.35
C PRO A 100 -9.62 15.08 11.46
N ALA A 101 -9.39 16.14 10.68
CA ALA A 101 -8.22 16.25 9.82
C ALA A 101 -6.89 16.02 10.57
N ALA A 102 -6.80 16.47 11.83
CA ALA A 102 -5.62 16.26 12.67
C ALA A 102 -5.30 14.77 12.94
N ASP A 103 -6.31 13.89 12.97
CA ASP A 103 -6.10 12.45 13.11
C ASP A 103 -5.54 11.84 11.83
N HIS A 104 -6.03 12.26 10.66
CA HIS A 104 -5.48 11.86 9.38
C HIS A 104 -4.03 12.34 9.21
N GLU A 105 -3.71 13.59 9.56
CA GLU A 105 -2.33 14.09 9.50
C GLU A 105 -1.39 13.26 10.38
N ARG A 106 -1.79 12.97 11.62
CA ARG A 106 -1.01 12.14 12.54
C ARG A 106 -0.75 10.74 11.95
N ARG A 107 -1.78 10.10 11.38
CA ARG A 107 -1.66 8.76 10.76
C ARG A 107 -0.77 8.78 9.53
N ARG A 108 -0.92 9.78 8.65
CA ARG A 108 -0.09 9.92 7.44
C ARG A 108 1.38 10.16 7.78
N ALA A 109 1.67 11.00 8.76
CA ALA A 109 3.02 11.23 9.24
C ALA A 109 3.67 9.93 9.77
N LEU A 110 2.95 9.20 10.64
CA LEU A 110 3.41 7.92 11.19
C LEU A 110 3.62 6.87 10.09
N LEU A 111 2.65 6.74 9.17
CA LEU A 111 2.74 5.81 8.04
C LEU A 111 3.97 6.10 7.17
N ARG A 112 4.17 7.38 6.79
CA ARG A 112 5.32 7.80 5.98
C ARG A 112 6.62 7.43 6.69
N GLU A 113 6.74 7.72 7.98
CA GLU A 113 7.94 7.42 8.75
C GLU A 113 8.20 5.90 8.86
N CYS A 114 7.18 5.11 9.19
CA CYS A 114 7.29 3.65 9.29
C CYS A 114 7.70 3.02 7.96
N VAL A 115 7.07 3.44 6.85
CA VAL A 115 7.42 2.95 5.51
C VAL A 115 8.84 3.36 5.16
N ALA A 116 9.24 4.60 5.41
CA ALA A 116 10.61 5.06 5.14
C ALA A 116 11.66 4.20 5.85
N ARG A 117 11.44 3.86 7.12
CA ARG A 117 12.33 2.96 7.89
C ARG A 117 12.29 1.52 7.39
N ALA A 118 11.13 1.05 6.95
CA ALA A 118 10.95 -0.31 6.44
C ALA A 118 11.63 -0.54 5.09
N VAL A 119 11.71 0.49 4.25
CA VAL A 119 12.28 0.40 2.89
C VAL A 119 13.73 0.88 2.80
N ALA A 120 14.25 1.55 3.84
CA ALA A 120 15.63 2.01 3.89
C ALA A 120 16.63 0.82 3.79
N PRO A 121 17.73 0.97 3.01
CA PRO A 121 18.79 -0.04 2.83
C PRO A 121 19.27 -0.69 4.12
#